data_AF-A0A6I6S9Y1-F1
#
_entry.id   AF-A0A6I6S9Y1-F1
#
_cell.length_a   1.000
_cell.length_b   1.000
_cell.length_c   1.000
_cell.angle_alpha   90.00
_cell.angle_beta   90.00
_cell.angle_gamma   90.00
#
_symmetry.space_group_name_H-M   'P 1'
#
loop_
_entity.id
_entity.type
_entity.pdbx_description
1 polymer ?
#
loop_
_entity_poly.entity_id
_entity_poly.type
_entity_poly.pdbx_seq_one_letter_code
_entity_poly.pdbx_strand_id
1 'polypeptide(L)'
;MAGQTKADTFAALSDCFAADLAALIGDRAPRDTTPNRFIDLVEHVRDVLGMASVGNLEDASDDLDSAITYLTDALTSPDGDQPSLLAWARTHLRDAIETAS
;
A
#
# COMPACT_ATOMS: atom_id res chain seq x y z
N MET A 1 11.13 26.57 -2.84
CA MET A 1 11.02 25.19 -2.33
C MET A 1 9.74 24.64 -2.90
N ALA A 2 9.82 23.71 -3.86
CA ALA A 2 8.63 23.12 -4.45
C ALA A 2 7.98 22.25 -3.37
N GLY A 3 6.85 22.69 -2.84
CA GLY A 3 6.06 21.88 -1.91
C GLY A 3 5.62 20.64 -2.69
N GLN A 4 6.17 19.48 -2.35
CA GLN A 4 5.57 18.21 -2.75
C GLN A 4 4.14 18.24 -2.25
N THR A 5 3.18 18.25 -3.17
CA THR A 5 1.79 18.24 -2.75
C THR A 5 1.45 16.83 -2.27
N LYS A 6 0.49 16.76 -1.36
CA LYS A 6 -0.10 15.53 -0.84
C LYS A 6 -0.31 14.43 -1.89
N ALA A 7 -0.77 14.84 -3.08
CA ALA A 7 -1.05 13.95 -4.20
C ALA A 7 0.22 13.40 -4.86
N ASP A 8 1.30 14.18 -4.91
CA ASP A 8 2.58 13.77 -5.54
C ASP A 8 3.24 12.64 -4.74
N THR A 9 3.24 12.72 -3.41
CA THR A 9 3.83 11.69 -2.55
C THR A 9 3.07 10.37 -2.62
N PHE A 10 1.73 10.45 -2.63
CA PHE A 10 0.88 9.27 -2.80
C PHE A 10 1.11 8.62 -4.17
N ALA A 11 1.15 9.43 -5.24
CA ALA A 11 1.39 8.94 -6.60
C ALA A 11 2.75 8.24 -6.73
N ALA A 12 3.81 8.79 -6.13
CA ALA A 12 5.13 8.17 -6.12
C ALA A 12 5.14 6.83 -5.37
N LEU A 13 4.44 6.74 -4.24
CA LEU A 13 4.32 5.52 -3.47
C LEU A 13 3.51 4.47 -4.24
N SER A 14 2.38 4.86 -4.82
CA SER A 14 1.56 3.99 -5.66
C SER A 14 2.32 3.46 -6.88
N ASP A 15 3.08 4.30 -7.59
CA ASP A 15 3.90 3.88 -8.74
C ASP A 15 4.99 2.89 -8.33
N CYS A 16 5.60 3.10 -7.15
CA CYS A 16 6.65 2.24 -6.62
C CYS A 16 6.17 0.84 -6.22
N PHE A 17 4.93 0.70 -5.74
CA PHE A 17 4.44 -0.56 -5.14
C PHE A 17 3.34 -1.25 -5.93
N ALA A 18 2.57 -0.55 -6.77
CA ALA A 18 1.42 -1.14 -7.46
C ALA A 18 1.82 -2.29 -8.40
N ALA A 19 3.00 -2.22 -9.02
CA ALA A 19 3.52 -3.27 -9.88
C ALA A 19 3.84 -4.55 -9.11
N ASP A 20 4.60 -4.45 -8.03
CA ASP A 20 4.98 -5.58 -7.17
C ASP A 20 3.75 -6.20 -6.48
N LEU A 21 2.86 -5.37 -5.94
CA LEU A 21 1.61 -5.83 -5.32
C LEU A 21 0.71 -6.59 -6.31
N ALA A 22 0.56 -6.08 -7.54
CA ALA A 22 -0.20 -6.77 -8.57
C ALA A 22 0.49 -8.09 -8.98
N ALA A 23 1.82 -8.11 -9.05
CA ALA A 23 2.58 -9.31 -9.36
C ALA A 23 2.41 -10.41 -8.30
N LEU A 24 2.28 -10.06 -7.01
CA LEU A 24 2.03 -11.02 -5.93
C LEU A 24 0.76 -11.85 -6.14
N ILE A 25 -0.29 -11.23 -6.70
CA ILE A 25 -1.56 -11.90 -7.00
C ILE A 25 -1.69 -12.34 -8.47
N GLY A 26 -0.63 -12.17 -9.27
CA GLY A 26 -0.66 -12.47 -10.71
C GLY A 26 -1.60 -11.58 -11.53
N ASP A 27 -1.97 -10.40 -11.00
CA ASP A 27 -2.83 -9.42 -11.66
C ASP A 27 -2.02 -8.32 -12.35
N ARG A 28 -2.70 -7.40 -13.03
CA ARG A 28 -2.07 -6.28 -13.75
C ARG A 28 -2.26 -4.99 -12.97
N ALA A 29 -1.14 -4.35 -12.64
CA ALA A 29 -1.17 -3.05 -11.98
C ALA A 29 -2.03 -2.02 -12.74
N PRO A 30 -2.89 -1.27 -12.02
CA PRO A 30 -3.72 -0.24 -12.62
C PRO A 30 -2.84 0.87 -13.23
N ARG A 31 -3.20 1.30 -14.44
CA ARG A 31 -2.47 2.35 -15.20
C ARG A 31 -2.67 3.77 -14.66
N ASP A 32 -3.71 3.95 -13.85
CA ASP A 32 -4.12 5.24 -13.30
C ASP A 32 -4.45 5.00 -11.82
N THR A 33 -3.49 5.32 -10.98
CA THR A 33 -3.52 4.99 -9.55
C THR A 33 -3.85 6.25 -8.75
N THR A 34 -5.15 6.48 -8.56
CA THR A 34 -5.60 7.43 -7.55
C THR A 34 -5.35 6.85 -6.15
N PRO A 35 -5.27 7.66 -5.10
CA PRO A 35 -5.04 7.17 -3.74
C PRO A 35 -6.05 6.10 -3.31
N ASN A 36 -7.33 6.30 -3.61
CA ASN A 36 -8.36 5.29 -3.35
C ASN A 36 -8.11 3.99 -4.12
N ARG A 37 -7.81 4.07 -5.43
CA ARG A 37 -7.52 2.87 -6.22
C ARG A 37 -6.30 2.11 -5.74
N PHE A 38 -5.30 2.82 -5.22
CA PHE A 38 -4.16 2.18 -4.62
C PHE A 38 -4.55 1.41 -3.36
N ILE A 39 -5.38 2.02 -2.50
CA ILE A 39 -5.90 1.36 -1.30
C ILE A 39 -6.74 0.13 -1.68
N ASP A 40 -7.65 0.25 -2.65
CA ASP A 40 -8.43 -0.89 -3.17
C ASP A 40 -7.53 -2.04 -3.68
N LEU A 41 -6.41 -1.71 -4.34
CA LEU A 41 -5.43 -2.72 -4.78
C LEU A 41 -4.77 -3.42 -3.60
N VAL A 42 -4.32 -2.67 -2.59
CA VAL A 42 -3.69 -3.23 -1.39
C VAL A 42 -4.69 -4.10 -0.62
N GLU A 43 -5.95 -3.67 -0.51
CA GLU A 43 -7.05 -4.44 0.09
C GLU A 43 -7.30 -5.76 -0.65
N HIS A 44 -7.27 -5.72 -1.99
CA HIS A 44 -7.45 -6.92 -2.80
C HIS A 44 -6.28 -7.90 -2.62
N VAL A 45 -5.04 -7.41 -2.60
CA VAL A 45 -3.86 -8.25 -2.37
C VAL A 45 -3.91 -8.86 -0.97
N ARG A 46 -4.24 -8.09 0.07
CA ARG A 46 -4.45 -8.59 1.43
C ARG A 46 -5.44 -9.75 1.45
N ASP A 47 -6.60 -9.59 0.83
CA ASP A 47 -7.66 -10.61 0.80
C ASP A 47 -7.17 -11.91 0.13
N VAL A 48 -6.49 -11.80 -1.01
CA VAL A 48 -5.92 -12.95 -1.72
C VAL A 48 -4.83 -13.64 -0.90
N LEU A 49 -3.92 -12.89 -0.27
CA LEU A 49 -2.86 -13.43 0.58
C LEU A 49 -3.42 -14.12 1.82
N GLY A 50 -4.41 -13.52 2.48
CA GLY A 50 -5.08 -14.12 3.64
C GLY A 50 -5.86 -15.39 3.29
N MET A 51 -6.41 -15.49 2.07
CA MET A 51 -7.07 -16.71 1.60
C MET A 51 -6.11 -17.85 1.25
N ALA A 52 -4.83 -17.57 1.01
CA ALA A 52 -3.87 -18.58 0.60
C ALA A 52 -3.52 -19.58 1.72
N SER A 53 -3.80 -19.24 3.00
CA SER A 53 -3.52 -20.08 4.18
C SER A 53 -2.07 -20.60 4.24
N VAL A 54 -1.13 -19.79 3.77
CA VAL A 54 0.31 -20.04 3.88
C VAL A 54 0.85 -19.07 4.93
N GLY A 55 1.56 -19.55 5.94
CA GLY A 55 1.94 -18.74 7.11
C GLY A 55 2.59 -17.40 6.74
N ASN A 56 3.55 -17.38 5.81
CA ASN A 56 4.19 -16.12 5.38
C ASN A 56 3.24 -15.20 4.59
N LEU A 57 2.27 -15.75 3.86
CA LEU A 57 1.27 -14.93 3.15
C LEU A 57 0.23 -14.36 4.14
N GLU A 58 -0.06 -15.07 5.22
CA GLU A 58 -0.90 -14.58 6.32
C GLU A 58 -0.21 -13.44 7.06
N ASP A 59 1.08 -13.57 7.38
CA ASP A 59 1.90 -12.49 7.95
C ASP A 59 1.95 -11.27 7.00
N ALA A 60 2.20 -11.50 5.70
CA ALA A 60 2.19 -10.43 4.71
C ALA A 60 0.81 -9.74 4.61
N SER A 61 -0.29 -10.47 4.80
CA SER A 61 -1.63 -9.88 4.81
C SER A 61 -1.86 -8.94 6.01
N ASP A 62 -1.31 -9.27 7.19
CA ASP A 62 -1.39 -8.40 8.38
C ASP A 62 -0.63 -7.09 8.16
N ASP A 63 0.55 -7.16 7.52
CA ASP A 63 1.30 -5.97 7.12
C ASP A 63 0.53 -5.12 6.10
N LEU A 64 -0.12 -5.73 5.11
CA LEU A 64 -0.95 -4.98 4.16
C LEU A 64 -2.16 -4.32 4.85
N ASP A 65 -2.78 -4.99 5.83
CA ASP A 65 -3.88 -4.41 6.62
C ASP A 65 -3.44 -3.16 7.40
N SER A 66 -2.27 -3.24 8.02
CA SER A 66 -1.63 -2.09 8.68
C SER A 66 -1.35 -0.96 7.67
N ALA A 67 -0.80 -1.28 6.50
CA ALA A 67 -0.56 -0.30 5.45
C ALA A 67 -1.85 0.41 4.99
N ILE A 68 -2.95 -0.34 4.79
CA ILE A 68 -4.27 0.21 4.42
C ILE A 68 -4.75 1.22 5.46
N THR A 69 -4.60 0.87 6.74
CA THR A 69 -4.98 1.75 7.86
C THR A 69 -4.21 3.07 7.80
N TYR A 70 -2.89 3.02 7.63
CA TYR A 70 -2.07 4.24 7.53
C TYR A 70 -2.32 5.04 6.25
N LEU A 71 -2.57 4.39 5.10
CA LEU A 71 -2.90 5.06 3.84
C LEU A 71 -4.25 5.77 3.94
N THR A 72 -5.23 5.13 4.57
CA THR A 72 -6.56 5.70 4.78
C THR A 72 -6.49 6.87 5.75
N ASP A 73 -5.77 6.72 6.86
CA ASP A 73 -5.58 7.82 7.83
C ASP A 73 -4.83 8.98 7.18
N ALA A 74 -3.80 8.72 6.37
CA ALA A 74 -3.08 9.74 5.61
C ALA A 74 -3.98 10.52 4.64
N LEU A 75 -5.04 9.89 4.11
CA LEU A 75 -6.02 10.57 3.27
C LEU A 75 -6.95 11.48 4.08
N THR A 76 -7.37 11.04 5.27
CA THR A 76 -8.35 11.73 6.10
C THR A 76 -7.75 12.73 7.09
N SER A 77 -6.48 12.57 7.47
CA SER A 77 -5.79 13.41 8.47
C SER A 77 -5.39 14.78 7.91
N PRO A 78 -5.40 15.83 8.77
CA PRO A 78 -4.85 17.14 8.43
C PRO A 78 -3.33 17.06 8.23
N ASP A 79 -2.78 17.87 7.32
CA ASP A 79 -1.44 17.75 6.70
C ASP A 79 -0.22 17.59 7.64
N GLY A 80 -0.37 17.76 8.96
CA GLY A 80 0.71 17.66 9.95
C GLY A 80 1.23 16.24 10.20
N ASP A 81 0.33 15.25 10.28
CA ASP A 81 0.69 13.86 10.61
C ASP A 81 0.83 12.97 9.37
N GLN A 82 0.38 13.48 8.22
CA GLN A 82 0.39 12.74 6.97
C GLN A 82 1.76 12.20 6.52
N PRO A 83 2.87 12.96 6.52
CA PRO A 83 4.16 12.43 6.08
C PRO A 83 4.63 11.25 6.94
N SER A 84 4.31 11.27 8.24
CA SER A 84 4.60 10.16 9.16
C SER A 84 3.75 8.94 8.79
N LEU A 85 2.45 9.12 8.56
CA LEU A 85 1.53 8.05 8.16
C LEU A 85 1.94 7.40 6.83
N LEU A 86 2.34 8.20 5.83
CA LEU A 86 2.85 7.68 4.56
C LEU A 86 4.18 6.93 4.72
N ALA A 87 5.04 7.36 5.64
CA ALA A 87 6.27 6.63 5.95
C ALA A 87 5.98 5.26 6.57
N TRP A 88 5.01 5.19 7.50
CA TRP A 88 4.56 3.92 8.08
C TRP A 88 3.92 3.00 7.03
N ALA A 89 3.01 3.53 6.22
CA ALA A 89 2.42 2.78 5.11
C ALA A 89 3.48 2.19 4.17
N ARG A 90 4.48 2.99 3.79
CA ARG A 90 5.59 2.53 2.95
C ARG A 90 6.39 1.39 3.58
N THR A 91 6.65 1.44 4.89
CA THR A 91 7.38 0.38 5.60
C THR A 91 6.59 -0.92 5.54
N HIS A 92 5.32 -0.90 5.95
CA HIS A 92 4.47 -2.09 5.93
C HIS A 92 4.25 -2.67 4.52
N LEU A 93 4.09 -1.83 3.50
CA LEU A 93 4.01 -2.31 2.11
C LEU A 93 5.28 -3.05 1.68
N ARG A 94 6.44 -2.55 2.11
CA ARG A 94 7.72 -3.19 1.80
C ARG A 94 7.87 -4.51 2.56
N ASP A 95 7.60 -4.52 3.85
CA ASP A 95 7.65 -5.74 4.68
C ASP A 95 6.69 -6.81 4.16
N ALA A 96 5.47 -6.44 3.74
CA ALA A 96 4.53 -7.36 3.12
C ALA A 96 5.08 -7.98 1.83
N ILE A 97 5.69 -7.19 0.95
CA ILE A 97 6.29 -7.69 -0.29
C ILE A 97 7.49 -8.59 0.00
N GLU A 98 8.37 -8.21 0.94
CA GLU A 98 9.52 -9.03 1.34
C GLU A 98 9.08 -10.37 1.97
N THR A 99 7.97 -10.37 2.70
CA THR A 99 7.42 -11.57 3.36
C THR A 99 6.66 -12.48 2.38
N ALA A 100 6.00 -11.90 1.39
CA ALA A 100 5.24 -12.63 0.38
C ALA A 100 6.08 -13.16 -0.81
N SER A 101 7.33 -12.69 -0.95
CA SER A 101 8.24 -13.05 -2.06
C SER A 101 9.04 -14.34 -1.86
#